data_AF-A0A453LDM3-F1
#
_entry.id   AF-A0A453LDM3-F1
#
_cell.length_a   1.000
_cell.length_b   1.000
_cell.length_c   1.000
_cell.angle_alpha   90.00
_cell.angle_beta   90.00
_cell.angle_gamma   90.00
#
_symmetry.space_group_name_H-M   'P 1'
#
loop_
_entity.id
_entity.type
_entity.pdbx_description
1 polymer ?
#
loop_
_entity_poly.entity_id
_entity_poly.type
_entity_poly.pdbx_seq_one_letter_code
_entity_poly.pdbx_strand_id
1 'polypeptide(L)'
;PGDWFHVFEIVGRSTGYSIRVQVKKGSSVTEVIVSPENKTVVSKDNFLRVNLIGDFVSHNSMPTFEDFYLVTPRKAGGDGQPQVLGDEFSRWMLLERVRFTLDGLECNKIGVGYEAYRNQPNLCGSPFGSCLYNQLWNFKESDENRIYRNQEPQYIVQGRFDRINQHPNAGAHSFSIGITESLNTNLLIELSADDINYVYQRY
;
A
#
# COMPACT_ATOMS: atom_id res chain seq x y z
N PRO A 1 2.83 -22.03 -18.40
CA PRO A 1 3.71 -22.69 -17.40
C PRO A 1 4.35 -21.64 -16.49
N GLY A 2 4.57 -21.95 -15.22
CA GLY A 2 5.16 -21.03 -14.24
C GLY A 2 4.16 -20.27 -13.36
N ASP A 3 4.69 -19.36 -12.55
CA ASP A 3 3.93 -18.53 -11.60
C ASP A 3 3.04 -17.52 -12.33
N TRP A 4 1.84 -17.28 -11.77
CA TRP A 4 0.92 -16.24 -12.24
C TRP A 4 0.84 -15.11 -11.23
N PHE A 5 0.54 -13.91 -11.71
CA PHE A 5 0.46 -12.71 -10.91
C PHE A 5 -0.86 -11.99 -11.14
N HIS A 6 -1.35 -11.34 -10.09
CA HIS A 6 -2.44 -10.37 -10.17
C HIS A 6 -1.87 -8.99 -10.46
N VAL A 7 -2.59 -8.21 -11.27
CA VAL A 7 -2.26 -6.82 -11.61
C VAL A 7 -3.41 -5.95 -11.12
N PHE A 8 -3.14 -5.05 -10.18
CA PHE A 8 -4.12 -4.17 -9.56
C PHE A 8 -3.83 -2.72 -9.89
N GLU A 9 -4.87 -1.98 -10.30
CA GLU A 9 -4.83 -0.52 -10.38
C GLU A 9 -4.91 0.11 -9.00
N ILE A 10 -4.07 1.11 -8.76
CA ILE A 10 -4.09 1.90 -7.53
C ILE A 10 -4.83 3.20 -7.82
N VAL A 11 -6.10 3.24 -7.44
CA VAL A 11 -7.04 4.32 -7.82
C VAL A 11 -7.10 5.49 -6.83
N GLY A 12 -6.48 5.34 -5.65
CA GLY A 12 -6.53 6.39 -4.64
C GLY A 12 -5.74 6.03 -3.39
N ARG A 13 -5.66 7.00 -2.48
CA ARG A 13 -4.94 6.87 -1.22
C ARG A 13 -5.82 7.34 -0.07
N SER A 14 -5.80 6.60 1.03
CA SER A 14 -6.34 7.01 2.31
C SER A 14 -5.25 6.91 3.38
N THR A 15 -5.36 7.77 4.39
CA THR A 15 -4.50 7.71 5.59
C THR A 15 -5.32 7.11 6.71
N GLY A 16 -4.81 6.05 7.34
CA GLY A 16 -5.46 5.34 8.43
C GLY A 16 -4.67 5.46 9.73
N TYR A 17 -5.35 5.82 10.81
CA TYR A 17 -4.83 5.83 12.19
C TYR A 17 -5.99 5.82 13.19
N SER A 18 -5.68 5.61 14.46
CA SER A 18 -6.62 5.72 15.57
C SER A 18 -6.03 6.56 16.70
N ILE A 19 -6.85 7.45 17.27
CA ILE A 19 -6.49 8.26 18.43
C ILE A 19 -7.35 7.79 19.59
N ARG A 20 -6.67 7.27 20.62
CA ARG A 20 -7.29 6.86 21.88
C ARG A 20 -7.29 8.05 22.85
N VAL A 21 -8.46 8.48 23.29
CA VAL A 21 -8.64 9.49 24.33
C VAL A 21 -9.19 8.82 25.58
N GLN A 22 -8.47 8.95 26.69
CA GLN A 22 -8.86 8.39 27.99
C GLN A 22 -9.18 9.51 28.98
N VAL A 23 -10.32 9.40 29.65
CA VAL A 23 -10.77 10.32 30.70
C VAL A 23 -10.94 9.54 31.98
N LYS A 24 -10.37 10.05 33.07
CA LYS A 24 -10.49 9.47 34.40
C LYS A 24 -11.28 10.41 35.31
N LYS A 25 -12.39 9.92 35.87
CA LYS A 25 -13.23 10.64 36.85
C LYS A 25 -13.25 9.85 38.15
N GLY A 26 -12.46 10.31 39.14
CA GLY A 26 -12.23 9.54 40.37
C GLY A 26 -11.56 8.19 40.07
N SER A 27 -12.23 7.09 40.38
CA SER A 27 -11.79 5.73 40.04
C SER A 27 -12.26 5.23 38.67
N SER A 28 -13.23 5.90 38.04
CA SER A 28 -13.79 5.49 36.76
C SER A 28 -12.92 5.95 35.59
N VAL A 29 -12.69 5.07 34.61
CA VAL A 29 -11.97 5.38 33.36
C VAL A 29 -12.93 5.17 32.19
N THR A 30 -13.06 6.18 31.35
CA THR A 30 -13.81 6.14 30.10
C THR A 30 -12.84 6.31 28.94
N GLU A 31 -12.97 5.47 27.92
CA GLU A 31 -12.16 5.52 26.70
C GLU A 31 -13.04 5.77 25.48
N VAL A 32 -12.59 6.67 24.61
CA VAL A 32 -13.16 6.88 23.29
C VAL A 32 -12.05 6.77 22.24
N ILE A 33 -12.39 6.23 21.08
CA ILE A 33 -11.47 6.07 19.95
C ILE A 33 -12.04 6.86 18.78
N VAL A 34 -11.27 7.80 18.25
CA VAL A 34 -11.59 8.51 17.01
C VAL A 34 -10.62 8.12 15.90
N SER A 35 -11.09 8.16 14.67
CA SER A 35 -10.31 7.82 13.46
C SER A 35 -10.85 8.59 12.25
N PRO A 36 -10.13 8.60 11.11
CA PRO A 36 -10.65 9.16 9.87
C PRO A 36 -12.01 8.58 9.43
N GLU A 37 -12.31 7.33 9.82
CA GLU A 37 -13.58 6.64 9.56
C GLU A 37 -14.67 7.02 10.59
N ASN A 38 -14.28 7.32 11.83
CA ASN A 38 -15.19 7.72 12.90
C ASN A 38 -14.69 9.01 13.57
N LYS A 39 -15.03 10.15 12.95
CA LYS A 39 -14.44 11.45 13.28
C LYS A 39 -15.00 12.09 14.53
N THR A 40 -16.23 11.79 14.92
CA THR A 40 -16.88 12.43 16.08
C THR A 40 -17.41 11.36 17.02
N VAL A 41 -16.93 11.39 18.26
CA VAL A 41 -17.35 10.44 19.30
C VAL A 41 -17.69 11.20 20.58
N VAL A 42 -18.77 10.78 21.24
CA VAL A 42 -19.24 11.32 22.51
C VAL A 42 -19.17 10.20 23.55
N SER A 43 -18.72 10.51 24.77
CA SER A 43 -18.74 9.56 25.88
C SER A 43 -20.17 9.22 26.29
N LYS A 44 -20.37 8.04 26.89
CA LYS A 44 -21.71 7.56 27.27
C LYS A 44 -22.45 8.49 28.24
N ASP A 45 -21.71 9.23 29.05
CA ASP A 45 -22.22 10.20 30.03
C ASP A 45 -22.30 11.64 29.49
N ASN A 46 -22.05 11.85 28.19
CA ASN A 46 -21.99 13.14 27.51
C ASN A 46 -20.99 14.14 28.11
N PHE A 47 -20.07 13.70 28.97
CA PHE A 47 -19.08 14.57 29.58
C PHE A 47 -17.97 14.98 28.59
N LEU A 48 -17.61 14.07 27.69
CA LEU A 48 -16.53 14.24 26.72
C LEU A 48 -17.12 14.13 25.30
N ARG A 49 -16.77 15.09 24.46
CA ARG A 49 -16.94 14.97 23.01
C ARG A 49 -15.61 15.22 22.33
N VAL A 50 -15.26 14.34 21.41
CA VAL A 50 -14.01 14.40 20.65
C VAL A 50 -14.37 14.48 19.17
N ASN A 51 -13.79 15.46 18.48
CA ASN A 51 -13.96 15.65 17.05
C ASN A 51 -12.61 15.75 16.34
N LEU A 52 -12.39 14.88 15.36
CA LEU A 52 -11.25 14.88 14.47
C LEU A 52 -11.50 15.88 13.33
N ILE A 53 -10.84 17.03 13.40
CA ILE A 53 -11.03 18.13 12.44
C ILE A 53 -10.30 17.83 11.12
N GLY A 54 -9.06 17.32 11.21
CA GLY A 54 -8.23 16.98 10.07
C GLY A 54 -6.76 16.88 10.41
N ASP A 55 -5.94 16.65 9.39
CA ASP A 55 -4.48 16.51 9.53
C ASP A 55 -3.76 17.75 9.02
N PHE A 56 -2.66 18.12 9.69
CA PHE A 56 -1.76 19.15 9.18
C PHE A 56 -0.93 18.57 8.03
N VAL A 57 -0.65 19.42 7.03
CA VAL A 57 0.13 19.02 5.86
C VAL A 57 1.54 18.64 6.29
N SER A 58 2.01 17.50 5.80
CA SER A 58 3.38 17.06 6.02
C SER A 58 4.40 17.90 5.25
N HIS A 59 5.64 17.94 5.74
CA HIS A 59 6.75 18.54 5.02
C HIS A 59 7.21 17.68 3.84
N ASN A 60 7.05 16.36 3.90
CA ASN A 60 7.36 15.49 2.78
C ASN A 60 6.07 15.05 2.08
N SER A 61 6.15 14.96 0.74
CA SER A 61 5.07 14.38 -0.03
C SER A 61 5.08 12.85 0.15
N MET A 62 4.01 12.30 0.71
CA MET A 62 3.77 10.86 0.69
C MET A 62 3.66 10.39 -0.78
N PRO A 63 4.28 9.26 -1.17
CA PRO A 63 4.26 8.79 -2.55
C PRO A 63 2.84 8.60 -3.07
N THR A 64 2.70 8.81 -4.37
CA THR A 64 1.50 8.50 -5.14
C THR A 64 1.85 7.39 -6.14
N PHE A 65 0.86 6.57 -6.47
CA PHE A 65 1.03 5.39 -7.33
C PHE A 65 0.01 5.35 -8.47
N GLU A 66 -0.53 6.51 -8.86
CA GLU A 66 -1.59 6.64 -9.89
C GLU A 66 -1.13 6.10 -11.26
N ASP A 67 0.15 6.26 -11.57
CA ASP A 67 0.78 5.77 -12.80
C ASP A 67 1.38 4.36 -12.67
N PHE A 68 1.09 3.65 -11.58
CA PHE A 68 1.64 2.32 -11.30
C PHE A 68 0.53 1.27 -11.19
N TYR A 69 0.88 0.05 -11.56
CA TYR A 69 0.17 -1.15 -11.16
C TYR A 69 0.90 -1.84 -10.00
N LEU A 70 0.13 -2.36 -9.05
CA LEU A 70 0.62 -3.31 -8.06
C LEU A 70 0.52 -4.71 -8.65
N VAL A 71 1.66 -5.41 -8.66
CA VAL A 71 1.75 -6.80 -9.10
C VAL A 71 2.01 -7.69 -7.89
N THR A 72 1.15 -8.67 -7.65
CA THR A 72 1.27 -9.60 -6.51
C THR A 72 1.23 -11.04 -7.02
N PRO A 73 2.07 -11.96 -6.49
CA PRO A 73 2.02 -13.36 -6.91
C PRO A 73 0.70 -14.01 -6.50
N ARG A 74 0.21 -14.90 -7.35
CA ARG A 74 -0.85 -15.85 -6.96
C ARG A 74 -0.22 -16.93 -6.07
N LYS A 75 -0.85 -17.25 -4.94
CA LYS A 75 -0.40 -18.35 -4.06
C LYS A 75 -0.68 -19.69 -4.76
N ALA A 76 0.34 -20.53 -4.92
CA ALA A 76 0.28 -21.74 -5.75
C ALA A 76 -0.62 -22.85 -5.16
N GLY A 77 -1.42 -23.50 -6.02
CA GLY A 77 -2.03 -24.81 -5.73
C GLY A 77 -3.20 -25.23 -6.63
N GLY A 78 -2.90 -25.81 -7.81
CA GLY A 78 -3.85 -26.59 -8.61
C GLY A 78 -5.08 -25.82 -9.14
N ASP A 79 -6.08 -26.53 -9.65
CA ASP A 79 -7.38 -26.03 -10.13
C ASP A 79 -8.22 -25.26 -9.06
N GLY A 80 -7.58 -24.86 -7.95
CA GLY A 80 -8.12 -24.04 -6.86
C GLY A 80 -8.13 -22.54 -7.17
N GLN A 81 -9.11 -21.86 -6.57
CA GLN A 81 -9.64 -20.55 -6.96
C GLN A 81 -8.58 -19.47 -7.25
N PRO A 82 -8.79 -18.60 -8.26
CA PRO A 82 -7.94 -17.45 -8.60
C PRO A 82 -7.72 -16.39 -7.51
N GLN A 83 -8.12 -16.63 -6.26
CA GLN A 83 -8.40 -15.57 -5.30
C GLN A 83 -7.38 -15.45 -4.17
N VAL A 84 -6.43 -16.39 -4.05
CA VAL A 84 -5.47 -16.37 -2.94
C VAL A 84 -4.20 -15.62 -3.37
N LEU A 85 -4.03 -14.41 -2.83
CA LEU A 85 -2.82 -13.61 -3.01
C LEU A 85 -1.69 -14.13 -2.11
N GLY A 86 -0.46 -14.13 -2.65
CA GLY A 86 0.73 -14.42 -1.87
C GLY A 86 1.07 -13.25 -0.95
N ASP A 87 1.49 -13.55 0.27
CA ASP A 87 1.92 -12.62 1.33
C ASP A 87 3.45 -12.36 1.29
N GLU A 88 4.12 -12.81 0.23
CA GLU A 88 5.56 -12.65 0.05
C GLU A 88 5.89 -11.29 -0.57
N PHE A 89 6.08 -10.25 0.26
CA PHE A 89 6.36 -8.88 -0.20
C PHE A 89 7.64 -8.76 -1.04
N SER A 90 8.57 -9.71 -0.96
CA SER A 90 9.76 -9.81 -1.83
C SER A 90 9.40 -10.02 -3.31
N ARG A 91 8.18 -10.45 -3.60
CA ARG A 91 7.65 -10.69 -4.95
C ARG A 91 6.60 -9.68 -5.37
N TRP A 92 6.16 -8.82 -4.46
CA TRP A 92 5.25 -7.73 -4.78
C TRP A 92 6.04 -6.62 -5.47
N MET A 93 5.53 -6.13 -6.60
CA MET A 93 6.19 -5.09 -7.39
C MET A 93 5.25 -3.94 -7.70
N LEU A 94 5.78 -2.72 -7.67
CA LEU A 94 5.13 -1.54 -8.26
C LEU A 94 5.82 -1.23 -9.58
N LEU A 95 5.05 -1.27 -10.67
CA LEU A 95 5.54 -1.10 -12.04
C LEU A 95 4.68 -0.08 -12.77
N GLU A 96 5.30 0.81 -13.53
CA GLU A 96 4.62 1.87 -14.28
C GLU A 96 3.64 1.26 -15.30
N ARG A 97 2.44 1.83 -15.42
CA ARG A 97 1.36 1.34 -16.30
C ARG A 97 1.80 1.19 -17.75
N VAL A 98 2.69 2.07 -18.22
CA VAL A 98 3.24 2.05 -19.59
C VAL A 98 4.02 0.77 -19.93
N ARG A 99 4.45 -0.01 -18.93
CA ARG A 99 5.16 -1.29 -19.11
C ARG A 99 4.24 -2.46 -19.45
N PHE A 100 2.92 -2.26 -19.38
CA PHE A 100 1.91 -3.32 -19.55
C PHE A 100 1.18 -3.19 -20.89
N THR A 101 0.75 -4.33 -21.42
CA THR A 101 -0.19 -4.45 -22.53
C THR A 101 -1.37 -5.28 -22.02
N LEU A 102 -2.52 -4.63 -21.80
CA LEU A 102 -3.70 -5.31 -21.25
C LEU A 102 -4.49 -6.06 -22.31
N ASP A 103 -4.37 -5.63 -23.58
CA ASP A 103 -4.90 -6.30 -24.76
C ASP A 103 -3.98 -7.42 -25.27
N GLY A 104 -2.72 -7.46 -24.81
CA GLY A 104 -1.72 -8.43 -25.23
C GLY A 104 -1.22 -8.22 -26.65
N LEU A 105 -1.44 -7.05 -27.25
CA LEU A 105 -1.11 -6.76 -28.66
C LEU A 105 0.27 -6.12 -28.83
N GLU A 106 0.93 -5.72 -27.75
CA GLU A 106 2.26 -5.09 -27.81
C GLU A 106 3.38 -6.06 -27.40
N CYS A 107 4.40 -6.17 -28.24
CA CYS A 107 5.62 -6.90 -27.91
C CYS A 107 6.43 -6.21 -26.81
N ASN A 108 7.23 -7.00 -26.08
CA ASN A 108 8.18 -6.51 -25.06
C ASN A 108 7.52 -5.67 -23.95
N LYS A 109 6.26 -5.98 -23.63
CA LYS A 109 5.51 -5.46 -22.50
C LYS A 109 4.97 -6.61 -21.65
N ILE A 110 4.72 -6.33 -20.38
CA ILE A 110 4.12 -7.29 -19.46
C ILE A 110 2.69 -7.58 -19.93
N GLY A 111 2.39 -8.86 -20.18
CA GLY A 111 1.08 -9.29 -20.67
C GLY A 111 1.04 -9.61 -22.17
N VAL A 112 2.18 -9.62 -22.86
CA VAL A 112 2.27 -9.95 -24.29
C VAL A 112 1.52 -11.25 -24.64
N GLY A 113 0.66 -11.16 -25.65
CA GLY A 113 -0.20 -12.25 -26.11
C GLY A 113 0.38 -13.01 -27.31
N TYR A 114 -0.28 -14.13 -27.64
CA TYR A 114 0.09 -14.94 -28.80
C TYR A 114 -0.01 -14.18 -30.13
N GLU A 115 -0.96 -13.26 -30.24
CA GLU A 115 -1.16 -12.47 -31.46
C GLU A 115 0.02 -11.54 -31.73
N ALA A 116 0.44 -10.77 -30.72
CA ALA A 116 1.64 -9.93 -30.82
C ALA A 116 2.88 -10.74 -31.19
N TYR A 117 3.08 -11.88 -30.52
CA TYR A 117 4.23 -12.76 -30.78
C TYR A 117 4.22 -13.36 -32.19
N ARG A 118 3.06 -13.82 -32.67
CA ARG A 118 2.91 -14.42 -34.00
C ARG A 118 3.08 -13.39 -35.11
N ASN A 119 2.55 -12.20 -34.92
CA ASN A 119 2.52 -11.14 -35.94
C ASN A 119 3.76 -10.23 -35.89
N GLN A 120 4.79 -10.60 -35.12
CA GLN A 120 6.02 -9.80 -35.05
C GLN A 120 6.71 -9.72 -36.42
N PRO A 121 7.28 -8.55 -36.77
CA PRO A 121 7.96 -8.37 -38.04
C PRO A 121 9.17 -9.29 -38.14
N ASN A 122 9.35 -9.92 -39.31
CA ASN A 122 10.48 -10.81 -39.58
C ASN A 122 10.66 -11.92 -38.51
N LEU A 123 9.57 -12.59 -38.12
CA LEU A 123 9.57 -13.65 -37.10
C LEU A 123 10.71 -14.67 -37.29
N CYS A 124 10.87 -15.20 -38.50
CA CYS A 124 11.87 -16.25 -38.78
C CYS A 124 13.31 -15.74 -38.82
N GLY A 125 13.53 -14.43 -39.01
CA GLY A 125 14.85 -13.81 -39.04
C GLY A 125 15.19 -13.05 -37.75
N SER A 126 14.26 -12.95 -36.81
CA SER A 126 14.46 -12.26 -35.53
C SER A 126 15.24 -13.13 -34.54
N PRO A 127 16.00 -12.51 -33.60
CA PRO A 127 16.69 -13.25 -32.55
C PRO A 127 15.74 -14.10 -31.71
N PHE A 128 16.25 -15.22 -31.21
CA PHE A 128 15.49 -16.08 -30.30
C PHE A 128 15.00 -15.28 -29.07
N GLY A 129 13.73 -15.45 -28.72
CA GLY A 129 13.11 -14.75 -27.58
C GLY A 129 12.64 -13.32 -27.88
N SER A 130 12.72 -12.86 -29.14
CA SER A 130 12.14 -11.59 -29.55
C SER A 130 10.65 -11.50 -29.18
N CYS A 131 10.17 -10.28 -28.92
CA CYS A 131 8.82 -9.97 -28.43
C CYS A 131 8.54 -10.37 -26.96
N LEU A 132 9.43 -11.13 -26.30
CA LEU A 132 9.25 -11.63 -24.93
C LEU A 132 10.16 -10.96 -23.90
N TYR A 133 10.70 -9.77 -24.20
CA TYR A 133 11.51 -8.99 -23.24
C TYR A 133 10.63 -8.18 -22.28
N ASN A 134 11.24 -7.60 -21.23
CA ASN A 134 10.59 -6.74 -20.23
C ASN A 134 9.38 -7.38 -19.55
N GLN A 135 9.51 -8.65 -19.19
CA GLN A 135 8.52 -9.38 -18.41
C GLN A 135 8.82 -9.24 -16.90
N LEU A 136 7.89 -9.67 -16.05
CA LEU A 136 8.01 -9.58 -14.59
C LEU A 136 9.34 -10.14 -14.05
N TRP A 137 9.82 -11.24 -14.62
CA TRP A 137 11.09 -11.86 -14.21
C TRP A 137 12.31 -10.97 -14.51
N ASN A 138 12.29 -10.18 -15.59
CA ASN A 138 13.38 -9.26 -15.92
C ASN A 138 13.52 -8.16 -14.85
N PHE A 139 12.39 -7.63 -14.38
CA PHE A 139 12.37 -6.59 -13.34
C PHE A 139 12.80 -7.16 -11.98
N LYS A 140 12.33 -8.37 -11.65
CA LYS A 140 12.75 -9.09 -10.45
C LYS A 140 14.26 -9.35 -10.44
N GLU A 141 14.81 -9.88 -11.53
CA GLU A 141 16.25 -10.14 -11.66
C GLU A 141 17.08 -8.84 -11.58
N SER A 142 16.59 -7.76 -12.17
CA SER A 142 17.22 -6.44 -12.04
C SER A 142 17.31 -6.00 -10.58
N ASP A 143 16.24 -6.16 -9.81
CA ASP A 143 16.24 -5.80 -8.38
C ASP A 143 17.06 -6.76 -7.53
N GLU A 144 17.07 -8.05 -7.84
CA GLU A 144 17.96 -9.02 -7.17
C GLU A 144 19.43 -8.62 -7.32
N ASN A 145 19.83 -8.17 -8.51
CA ASN A 145 21.17 -7.65 -8.76
C ASN A 145 21.48 -6.37 -7.96
N ARG A 146 20.49 -5.48 -7.79
CA ARG A 146 20.63 -4.27 -6.96
C ARG A 146 20.78 -4.63 -5.49
N ILE A 147 19.92 -5.51 -4.98
CA ILE A 147 19.95 -6.00 -3.60
C ILE A 147 21.29 -6.68 -3.31
N TYR A 148 21.79 -7.53 -4.22
CA TYR A 148 23.10 -8.15 -4.10
C TYR A 148 24.24 -7.13 -3.98
N ARG A 149 24.10 -5.97 -4.60
CA ARG A 149 25.04 -4.84 -4.53
C ARG A 149 24.76 -3.88 -3.36
N ASN A 150 23.89 -4.26 -2.42
CA ASN A 150 23.43 -3.42 -1.32
C ASN A 150 22.80 -2.08 -1.79
N GLN A 151 22.11 -2.11 -2.92
CA GLN A 151 21.37 -0.98 -3.46
C GLN A 151 19.87 -1.20 -3.23
N GLU A 152 19.15 -0.11 -2.98
CA GLU A 152 17.70 -0.13 -2.85
C GLU A 152 17.04 -0.69 -4.14
N PRO A 153 16.10 -1.64 -4.05
CA PRO A 153 15.38 -2.13 -5.23
C PRO A 153 14.50 -1.03 -5.85
N GLN A 154 14.19 -1.15 -7.13
CA GLN A 154 13.42 -0.17 -7.89
C GLN A 154 11.95 -0.54 -8.06
N TYR A 155 11.62 -1.83 -8.07
CA TYR A 155 10.28 -2.34 -8.39
C TYR A 155 9.69 -3.11 -7.21
N ILE A 156 10.47 -4.01 -6.60
CA ILE A 156 10.08 -4.80 -5.43
C ILE A 156 9.75 -3.87 -4.27
N VAL A 157 8.59 -4.05 -3.64
CA VAL A 157 8.13 -3.17 -2.55
C VAL A 157 8.93 -3.37 -1.26
N GLN A 158 9.36 -4.60 -0.99
CA GLN A 158 10.18 -4.92 0.18
C GLN A 158 11.56 -4.26 0.06
N GLY A 159 11.98 -3.58 1.13
CA GLY A 159 13.24 -2.84 1.17
C GLY A 159 13.12 -1.37 0.74
N ARG A 160 12.01 -0.98 0.10
CA ARG A 160 11.68 0.42 -0.23
C ARG A 160 10.73 1.06 0.77
N PHE A 161 9.83 0.26 1.34
CA PHE A 161 8.77 0.74 2.22
C PHE A 161 8.76 0.00 3.56
N ASP A 162 8.42 0.74 4.61
CA ASP A 162 8.27 0.21 5.96
C ASP A 162 6.85 -0.29 6.24
N ARG A 163 6.73 -1.26 7.15
CA ARG A 163 5.44 -1.76 7.69
C ARG A 163 4.40 -2.10 6.62
N ILE A 164 4.86 -2.77 5.56
CA ILE A 164 4.02 -3.15 4.41
C ILE A 164 2.87 -4.05 4.87
N ASN A 165 1.65 -3.63 4.59
CA ASN A 165 0.40 -4.31 4.92
C ASN A 165 0.19 -4.68 6.40
N GLN A 166 0.81 -3.94 7.32
CA GLN A 166 0.68 -4.17 8.77
C GLN A 166 -0.47 -3.38 9.41
N HIS A 167 -1.44 -2.90 8.63
CA HIS A 167 -2.60 -2.17 9.17
C HIS A 167 -3.63 -3.13 9.82
N PRO A 168 -4.48 -2.64 10.76
CA PRO A 168 -5.55 -3.45 11.31
C PRO A 168 -6.50 -3.96 10.22
N ASN A 169 -6.95 -5.22 10.31
CA ASN A 169 -7.84 -5.85 9.33
C ASN A 169 -7.27 -5.91 7.89
N ALA A 170 -5.94 -5.95 7.73
CA ALA A 170 -5.29 -6.14 6.44
C ALA A 170 -5.84 -7.39 5.74
N GLY A 171 -6.41 -7.17 4.55
CA GLY A 171 -6.91 -8.23 3.69
C GLY A 171 -5.88 -8.63 2.65
N ALA A 172 -6.11 -9.76 2.00
CA ALA A 172 -5.28 -10.21 0.88
C ALA A 172 -5.20 -9.14 -0.22
N HIS A 173 -6.34 -8.51 -0.56
CA HIS A 173 -6.46 -7.49 -1.61
C HIS A 173 -6.25 -6.06 -1.11
N SER A 174 -5.33 -5.87 -0.17
CA SER A 174 -4.98 -4.55 0.35
C SER A 174 -3.49 -4.31 0.23
N PHE A 175 -3.12 -3.05 -0.01
CA PHE A 175 -1.74 -2.60 0.01
C PHE A 175 -1.67 -1.33 0.85
N SER A 176 -0.82 -1.37 1.86
CA SER A 176 -0.52 -0.22 2.70
C SER A 176 0.96 -0.19 3.05
N ILE A 177 1.44 1.01 3.32
CA ILE A 177 2.81 1.28 3.75
C ILE A 177 2.76 2.15 5.00
N GLY A 178 3.72 1.98 5.90
CA GLY A 178 3.84 2.77 7.09
C GLY A 178 4.32 4.18 6.77
N ILE A 179 3.63 5.18 7.32
CA ILE A 179 4.08 6.58 7.29
C ILE A 179 5.19 6.73 8.35
N THR A 180 6.42 6.97 7.92
CA THR A 180 7.61 7.06 8.79
C THR A 180 7.76 8.42 9.45
N GLU A 181 7.22 9.45 8.82
CA GLU A 181 7.17 10.80 9.36
C GLU A 181 6.08 10.98 10.41
N SER A 182 6.31 11.91 11.33
CA SER A 182 5.30 12.29 12.32
C SER A 182 4.31 13.26 11.69
N LEU A 183 3.04 12.89 11.68
CA LEU A 183 1.94 13.75 11.26
C LEU A 183 1.27 14.36 12.49
N ASN A 184 1.02 15.66 12.46
CA ASN A 184 0.22 16.32 13.48
C ASN A 184 -1.25 16.26 13.06
N THR A 185 -2.12 15.88 13.99
CA THR A 185 -3.56 15.80 13.77
C THR A 185 -4.27 16.83 14.64
N ASN A 186 -5.21 17.56 14.07
CA ASN A 186 -6.02 18.54 14.77
C ASN A 186 -7.24 17.87 15.42
N LEU A 187 -7.25 17.89 16.74
CA LEU A 187 -8.28 17.27 17.57
C LEU A 187 -8.99 18.36 18.39
N LEU A 188 -10.31 18.42 18.27
CA LEU A 188 -11.15 19.22 19.15
C LEU A 188 -11.67 18.33 20.29
N ILE A 189 -11.37 18.72 21.51
CA ILE A 189 -11.87 18.09 22.73
C ILE A 189 -12.79 19.08 23.43
N GLU A 190 -14.06 18.71 23.56
CA GLU A 190 -15.08 19.45 24.29
C GLU A 190 -15.38 18.70 25.60
N LEU A 191 -15.32 19.41 26.73
CA LEU A 191 -15.56 18.88 28.06
C LEU A 191 -16.67 19.66 28.74
N SER A 192 -17.53 18.96 29.49
CA SER A 192 -18.49 19.60 30.40
C SER A 192 -17.79 19.98 31.71
N ALA A 193 -16.92 20.99 31.68
CA ALA A 193 -16.17 21.53 32.82
C ALA A 193 -16.00 23.05 32.68
N ASP A 194 -15.69 23.73 33.80
CA ASP A 194 -15.57 25.19 33.82
C ASP A 194 -14.21 25.70 33.32
N ASP A 195 -13.13 24.94 33.57
CA ASP A 195 -11.75 25.35 33.23
C ASP A 195 -10.84 24.13 32.98
N ILE A 196 -9.69 24.36 32.34
CA ILE A 196 -8.74 23.33 31.93
C ILE A 196 -7.32 23.74 32.34
N ASN A 197 -6.63 22.83 33.03
CA ASN A 197 -5.19 22.95 33.31
C ASN A 197 -4.40 21.94 32.48
N TYR A 198 -3.33 22.39 31.82
CA TYR A 198 -2.42 21.52 31.07
C TYR A 198 -1.19 21.17 31.91
N VAL A 199 -1.01 19.88 32.17
CA VAL A 199 0.16 19.35 32.89
C VAL A 199 0.93 18.45 31.93
N TYR A 200 2.24 18.69 31.80
CA TYR A 200 3.14 17.90 30.96
C TYR A 200 4.32 17.40 31.79
N GLN A 201 4.87 16.26 31.39
CA GLN A 201 6.09 15.72 31.99
C GLN A 201 7.29 16.24 31.20
N ARG A 202 8.26 16.82 31.92
CA ARG A 202 9.55 17.18 31.37
C ARG A 202 10.56 16.15 31.87
N TYR A 203 11.10 15.39 30.92
CA TYR A 203 12.20 14.46 31.17
C TYR A 203 13.54 15.17 30.95
#